data_AF-A0A2K6ALH0-F1
#
_entry.id   AF-A0A2K6ALH0-F1
#
_cell.length_a   1.000
_cell.length_b   1.000
_cell.length_c   1.000
_cell.angle_alpha   90.00
_cell.angle_beta   90.00
_cell.angle_gamma   90.00
#
_symmetry.space_group_name_H-M   'P 1'
#
loop_
_entity.id
_entity.type
_entity.pdbx_description
1 polymer ?
#
loop_
_entity_poly.entity_id
_entity_poly.type
_entity_poly.pdbx_seq_one_letter_code
_entity_poly.pdbx_strand_id
1 'polypeptide(L)'
;MRWQCGTRFRGLRPAVAPWTALLALGLPGWVLAVSATAAAVVPEQHASVAGQHPLDWLLTDRGPFHRAQEYADFMERYRQDLQDLELKYLLQKQDSRIEVHSIFISNDMRLGSWFDPSWRKRMLLTLKSNKYKPGLVHVMLALSLQICLTKNSTLEPVMAIYVNPFGGSHSESWFMPVNEGSFPDWERTNVDAAAQCQNWTITLGNRWKTFFETVHVYLRSRIKSLDDSSNETIYYEPLEMTDPSKNLGYMKINTLQVFGYSLPFDPDAIRDLILQLDYPYTQGSQDSALLQLIELRDRVNQLSPPGKVRLDLFSCLLRHRLKLANNEVGRIQSSLRAFNSKLPNPVEYETGKLCS
;
A
#
# COMPACT_ATOMS: atom_id res chain seq x y z
N MET A 1 -10.86 -17.64 57.14
CA MET A 1 -11.71 -16.49 57.51
C MET A 1 -12.54 -16.17 56.27
N ARG A 2 -13.75 -16.67 56.02
CA ARG A 2 -15.05 -16.63 56.74
C ARG A 2 -15.52 -15.22 57.11
N TRP A 3 -16.83 -14.99 56.91
CA TRP A 3 -17.67 -13.80 57.18
C TRP A 3 -17.62 -12.68 56.13
N GLN A 4 -18.74 -12.00 55.77
CA GLN A 4 -20.17 -12.41 55.68
C GLN A 4 -20.96 -11.34 54.87
N CYS A 5 -22.24 -11.59 54.57
CA CYS A 5 -23.13 -10.67 53.85
C CYS A 5 -24.10 -9.95 54.83
N GLY A 6 -24.53 -8.72 54.49
CA GLY A 6 -25.52 -7.91 55.23
C GLY A 6 -25.07 -6.46 55.42
N THR A 7 -25.92 -5.43 55.47
CA THR A 7 -27.40 -5.38 55.39
C THR A 7 -27.91 -4.00 54.94
N ARG A 8 -29.17 -4.00 54.48
CA ARG A 8 -29.98 -2.89 53.94
C ARG A 8 -30.46 -1.91 55.02
N PHE A 9 -30.49 -0.61 54.73
CA PHE A 9 -31.40 0.35 55.38
C PHE A 9 -32.08 1.30 54.38
N ARG A 10 -32.81 2.34 54.85
CA ARG A 10 -34.11 2.72 54.26
C ARG A 10 -34.62 4.15 54.62
N GLY A 11 -34.75 5.03 53.62
CA GLY A 11 -35.41 6.36 53.72
C GLY A 11 -34.46 7.55 53.49
N LEU A 12 -34.91 8.76 53.12
CA LEU A 12 -36.27 9.33 52.99
C LEU A 12 -36.48 10.07 51.64
N ARG A 13 -37.75 10.44 51.36
CA ARG A 13 -38.20 11.30 50.23
C ARG A 13 -38.42 12.78 50.72
N PRO A 14 -39.31 13.63 50.15
CA PRO A 14 -39.00 14.60 49.07
C PRO A 14 -39.51 16.05 49.34
N ALA A 15 -39.29 16.98 48.40
CA ALA A 15 -40.10 18.18 48.16
C ALA A 15 -39.94 18.56 46.66
N VAL A 16 -40.94 18.66 45.77
CA VAL A 16 -42.29 19.28 45.78
C VAL A 16 -42.25 20.81 45.64
N ALA A 17 -42.32 21.27 44.38
CA ALA A 17 -43.20 22.30 43.76
C ALA A 17 -43.36 23.70 44.43
N PRO A 18 -43.70 24.78 43.68
CA PRO A 18 -44.99 24.90 43.01
C PRO A 18 -45.00 25.52 41.59
N TRP A 19 -46.18 25.46 40.94
CA TRP A 19 -46.56 26.17 39.72
C TRP A 19 -47.44 27.40 40.04
N THR A 20 -47.46 28.42 39.17
CA THR A 20 -48.63 29.23 38.70
C THR A 20 -48.13 30.25 37.65
N ALA A 21 -48.68 30.37 36.42
CA ALA A 21 -49.94 31.03 36.00
C ALA A 21 -49.89 32.57 36.09
N LEU A 22 -50.43 33.42 35.19
CA LEU A 22 -51.15 33.27 33.89
C LEU A 22 -51.32 34.68 33.23
N LEU A 23 -51.62 34.76 31.91
CA LEU A 23 -52.19 35.90 31.14
C LEU A 23 -51.30 37.17 30.97
N ALA A 24 -51.14 37.87 29.82
CA ALA A 24 -51.86 38.10 28.54
C ALA A 24 -52.46 39.52 28.42
N LEU A 25 -52.08 40.26 27.35
CA LEU A 25 -52.63 41.51 26.75
C LEU A 25 -51.53 42.02 25.76
N GLY A 26 -51.75 42.47 24.52
CA GLY A 26 -52.94 42.53 23.66
C GLY A 26 -52.58 42.76 22.15
N LEU A 27 -53.55 42.47 21.29
CA LEU A 27 -53.69 42.53 19.81
C LEU A 27 -53.30 43.88 19.10
N PRO A 28 -53.41 44.02 17.75
CA PRO A 28 -53.22 43.09 16.60
C PRO A 28 -52.47 43.71 15.38
N GLY A 29 -52.22 42.94 14.31
CA GLY A 29 -51.46 43.43 13.13
C GLY A 29 -51.63 42.73 11.76
N TRP A 30 -52.78 42.11 11.45
CA TRP A 30 -53.32 41.84 10.08
C TRP A 30 -52.48 41.00 9.06
N VAL A 31 -52.90 39.76 8.72
CA VAL A 31 -53.65 39.36 7.47
C VAL A 31 -52.73 39.18 6.23
N LEU A 32 -52.57 38.06 5.50
CA LEU A 32 -53.17 36.70 5.35
C LEU A 32 -52.03 35.65 5.21
N ALA A 33 -52.07 34.37 5.63
CA ALA A 33 -52.96 33.25 5.30
C ALA A 33 -52.96 32.77 3.82
N VAL A 34 -52.39 31.58 3.54
CA VAL A 34 -53.09 30.40 2.95
C VAL A 34 -52.21 29.13 3.10
N SER A 35 -52.83 28.13 3.72
CA SER A 35 -52.67 26.65 3.69
C SER A 35 -51.40 25.94 3.18
N ALA A 36 -51.00 24.94 3.97
CA ALA A 36 -50.03 23.91 3.60
C ALA A 36 -50.63 22.77 2.76
N THR A 37 -49.81 22.18 1.89
CA THR A 37 -49.85 20.76 1.50
C THR A 37 -48.42 20.21 1.46
N ALA A 38 -48.23 18.97 1.87
CA ALA A 38 -46.91 18.33 1.94
C ALA A 38 -46.64 17.50 0.68
N ALA A 39 -45.44 17.64 0.09
CA ALA A 39 -44.92 16.69 -0.88
C ALA A 39 -43.38 16.73 -0.95
N ALA A 40 -42.78 15.55 -0.77
CA ALA A 40 -41.51 15.03 -1.28
C ALA A 40 -40.23 15.92 -1.39
N VAL A 41 -39.19 15.39 -0.75
CA VAL A 41 -37.75 15.64 -0.96
C VAL A 41 -37.31 15.54 -2.43
N VAL A 42 -36.54 16.52 -2.91
CA VAL A 42 -35.38 16.33 -3.82
C VAL A 42 -34.34 17.44 -3.56
N PRO A 43 -33.09 17.10 -3.21
CA PRO A 43 -31.93 17.88 -3.62
C PRO A 43 -30.98 17.00 -4.45
N GLU A 44 -31.19 16.97 -5.75
CA GLU A 44 -30.28 16.34 -6.71
C GLU A 44 -29.41 17.43 -7.33
N GLN A 45 -28.17 17.55 -6.85
CA GLN A 45 -27.06 18.12 -7.60
C GLN A 45 -25.74 17.69 -6.96
N HIS A 46 -25.33 16.45 -7.28
CA HIS A 46 -23.91 16.10 -7.23
C HIS A 46 -23.17 16.89 -8.31
N ALA A 47 -22.78 18.12 -7.99
CA ALA A 47 -21.80 18.85 -8.76
C ALA A 47 -20.50 18.05 -8.72
N SER A 48 -20.09 17.52 -9.88
CA SER A 48 -18.84 16.79 -10.06
C SER A 48 -17.65 17.74 -9.83
N VAL A 49 -17.09 17.71 -8.62
CA VAL A 49 -15.90 18.50 -8.26
C VAL A 49 -14.68 17.92 -8.99
N ALA A 50 -14.37 18.52 -10.15
CA ALA A 50 -13.08 18.37 -10.80
C ALA A 50 -11.98 18.87 -9.84
N GLY A 51 -11.34 17.93 -9.13
CA GLY A 51 -10.35 18.24 -8.08
C GLY A 51 -10.26 17.21 -6.95
N GLN A 52 -11.20 16.27 -6.82
CA GLN A 52 -11.03 15.15 -5.88
C GLN A 52 -9.87 14.25 -6.32
N HIS A 53 -8.83 14.15 -5.49
CA HIS A 53 -7.67 13.31 -5.80
C HIS A 53 -8.08 11.84 -5.90
N PRO A 54 -7.48 11.03 -6.80
CA PRO A 54 -7.91 9.65 -7.08
C PRO A 54 -7.83 8.66 -5.91
N LEU A 55 -7.49 9.09 -4.69
CA LEU A 55 -7.38 8.28 -3.48
C LEU A 55 -8.24 8.75 -2.31
N ASP A 56 -8.92 9.92 -2.37
CA ASP A 56 -9.59 10.52 -1.19
C ASP A 56 -10.68 9.64 -0.54
N TRP A 57 -11.69 9.13 -1.27
CA TRP A 57 -12.68 8.19 -0.71
C TRP A 57 -12.13 6.89 -0.07
N LEU A 58 -10.92 6.39 -0.43
CA LEU A 58 -10.33 5.19 0.20
C LEU A 58 -10.15 5.42 1.73
N LEU A 59 -10.20 6.69 2.11
CA LEU A 59 -9.78 7.31 3.35
C LEU A 59 -10.90 8.18 3.97
N THR A 60 -12.05 8.33 3.31
CA THR A 60 -13.22 9.07 3.85
C THR A 60 -13.87 8.30 4.99
N ASP A 61 -14.85 8.92 5.66
CA ASP A 61 -15.51 8.47 6.89
C ASP A 61 -16.16 7.07 6.90
N ARG A 62 -16.06 6.31 5.80
CA ARG A 62 -16.53 4.92 5.66
C ARG A 62 -15.50 3.99 5.00
N GLY A 63 -14.35 4.49 4.57
CA GLY A 63 -13.29 3.71 3.93
C GLY A 63 -12.51 2.84 4.93
N PRO A 64 -11.87 1.75 4.48
CA PRO A 64 -11.17 0.80 5.36
C PRO A 64 -9.85 1.32 5.95
N PHE A 65 -9.53 2.60 5.72
CA PHE A 65 -8.40 3.30 6.32
C PHE A 65 -8.86 4.41 7.31
N HIS A 66 -10.18 4.58 7.49
CA HIS A 66 -10.76 5.72 8.22
C HIS A 66 -10.59 5.69 9.74
N ARG A 67 -10.76 4.53 10.38
CA ARG A 67 -10.77 4.41 11.87
C ARG A 67 -9.43 4.75 12.54
N ALA A 68 -8.42 5.13 11.75
CA ALA A 68 -7.12 5.53 12.25
C ALA A 68 -6.99 7.06 12.30
N GLN A 69 -7.24 7.62 13.48
CA GLN A 69 -7.10 9.06 13.73
C GLN A 69 -5.74 9.63 13.28
N GLU A 70 -4.67 8.85 13.45
CA GLU A 70 -3.29 9.15 13.02
C GLU A 70 -3.17 9.42 11.51
N TYR A 71 -4.16 9.00 10.72
CA TYR A 71 -4.16 9.10 9.28
C TYR A 71 -4.56 10.47 8.73
N ALA A 72 -5.47 11.19 9.40
CA ALA A 72 -5.85 12.53 8.98
C ALA A 72 -4.65 13.49 9.09
N ASP A 73 -3.96 13.45 10.24
CA ASP A 73 -2.74 14.21 10.50
C ASP A 73 -1.56 13.77 9.62
N PHE A 74 -1.56 12.52 9.13
CA PHE A 74 -0.58 12.03 8.16
C PHE A 74 -0.92 12.54 6.75
N MET A 75 -2.20 12.54 6.36
CA MET A 75 -2.67 13.08 5.10
C MET A 75 -2.39 14.57 4.97
N GLU A 76 -2.69 15.42 5.96
CA GLU A 76 -2.36 16.85 5.83
C GLU A 76 -0.87 17.12 5.56
N ARG A 77 0.03 16.18 5.94
CA ARG A 77 1.48 16.24 5.66
C ARG A 77 1.93 15.61 4.33
N TYR A 78 1.12 14.76 3.69
CA TYR A 78 1.46 14.03 2.45
C TYR A 78 0.42 14.12 1.32
N ARG A 79 -0.69 14.86 1.51
CA ARG A 79 -1.82 15.04 0.58
C ARG A 79 -1.50 15.99 -0.57
N GLN A 80 -0.54 16.89 -0.37
CA GLN A 80 0.27 17.34 -1.49
C GLN A 80 1.15 16.15 -1.84
N ASP A 81 0.74 15.35 -2.83
CA ASP A 81 1.50 14.21 -3.37
C ASP A 81 2.98 14.61 -3.46
N LEU A 82 3.81 14.09 -2.53
CA LEU A 82 5.17 14.58 -2.27
C LEU A 82 5.90 14.72 -3.59
N GLN A 83 6.12 15.96 -4.05
CA GLN A 83 6.45 16.19 -5.45
C GLN A 83 7.72 15.40 -5.79
N ASP A 84 7.81 14.82 -6.99
CA ASP A 84 8.92 13.91 -7.33
C ASP A 84 10.30 14.60 -7.15
N LEU A 85 10.35 15.94 -7.25
CA LEU A 85 11.50 16.78 -6.90
C LEU A 85 11.81 16.82 -5.39
N GLU A 86 10.80 16.98 -4.54
CA GLU A 86 10.93 16.95 -3.08
C GLU A 86 11.30 15.54 -2.59
N LEU A 87 10.66 14.51 -3.13
CA LEU A 87 11.06 13.11 -2.89
C LEU A 87 12.54 12.89 -3.22
N LYS A 88 13.00 13.35 -4.39
CA LYS A 88 14.40 13.23 -4.78
C LYS A 88 15.34 13.97 -3.81
N TYR A 89 14.96 15.16 -3.34
CA TYR A 89 15.70 15.89 -2.32
C TYR A 89 15.78 15.13 -0.98
N LEU A 90 14.66 14.61 -0.47
CA LEU A 90 14.64 13.84 0.78
C LEU A 90 15.42 12.53 0.69
N LEU A 91 15.38 11.85 -0.46
CA LEU A 91 16.20 10.66 -0.72
C LEU A 91 17.71 10.98 -0.71
N GLN A 92 18.12 12.09 -1.35
CA GLN A 92 19.52 12.56 -1.31
C GLN A 92 19.97 12.94 0.10
N LYS A 93 19.05 13.40 0.96
CA LYS A 93 19.31 13.70 2.37
C LYS A 93 19.24 12.48 3.30
N GLN A 94 18.85 11.31 2.79
CA GLN A 94 18.59 10.10 3.59
C GLN A 94 17.63 10.38 4.77
N ASP A 95 16.57 11.14 4.50
CA ASP A 95 15.64 11.58 5.54
C ASP A 95 14.83 10.41 6.09
N SER A 96 14.96 10.13 7.39
CA SER A 96 14.29 9.00 8.05
C SER A 96 12.77 9.13 8.12
N ARG A 97 12.19 10.32 7.86
CA ARG A 97 10.73 10.54 7.84
C ARG A 97 10.04 9.87 6.66
N ILE A 98 10.77 9.60 5.58
CA ILE A 98 10.29 8.84 4.41
C ILE A 98 10.76 7.38 4.43
N GLU A 99 11.51 6.93 5.43
CA GLU A 99 11.93 5.53 5.55
C GLU A 99 10.78 4.66 6.08
N VAL A 100 10.41 3.62 5.35
CA VAL A 100 9.44 2.63 5.82
C VAL A 100 10.17 1.52 6.55
N HIS A 101 9.90 1.40 7.85
CA HIS A 101 10.50 0.36 8.69
C HIS A 101 10.25 -1.02 8.09
N SER A 102 11.34 -1.70 7.73
CA SER A 102 11.33 -3.02 7.14
C SER A 102 12.52 -3.83 7.63
N ILE A 103 12.38 -5.15 7.61
CA ILE A 103 13.33 -6.09 8.20
C ILE A 103 14.00 -6.87 7.09
N PHE A 104 15.34 -6.81 7.08
CA PHE A 104 16.17 -7.62 6.22
C PHE A 104 16.13 -9.10 6.62
N ILE A 105 15.91 -9.97 5.65
CA ILE A 105 15.90 -11.42 5.76
C ILE A 105 16.65 -11.98 4.55
N SER A 106 17.74 -12.71 4.79
CA SER A 106 18.44 -13.50 3.77
C SER A 106 19.09 -14.71 4.42
N ASN A 107 19.13 -15.82 3.68
CA ASN A 107 19.87 -17.03 4.04
C ASN A 107 21.27 -17.05 3.41
N ASP A 108 21.53 -16.17 2.44
CA ASP A 108 22.77 -16.14 1.66
C ASP A 108 23.84 -15.23 2.26
N MET A 109 23.43 -14.09 2.83
CA MET A 109 24.35 -13.08 3.35
C MET A 109 23.77 -12.29 4.52
N ARG A 110 24.64 -11.54 5.22
CA ARG A 110 24.27 -10.60 6.28
C ARG A 110 24.70 -9.19 5.88
N LEU A 111 23.84 -8.20 6.09
CA LEU A 111 24.19 -6.79 5.93
C LEU A 111 25.47 -6.46 6.73
N GLY A 112 26.33 -5.64 6.15
CA GLY A 112 27.63 -5.28 6.72
C GLY A 112 28.74 -6.33 6.56
N SER A 113 28.47 -7.51 5.99
CA SER A 113 29.48 -8.57 5.78
C SER A 113 29.96 -8.63 4.34
N TRP A 114 31.28 -8.84 4.14
CA TRP A 114 31.86 -9.18 2.84
C TRP A 114 31.54 -10.63 2.46
N PHE A 115 31.28 -10.88 1.19
CA PHE A 115 31.05 -12.20 0.61
C PHE A 115 31.60 -12.26 -0.82
N ASP A 116 31.93 -13.45 -1.29
CA ASP A 116 32.38 -13.72 -2.66
C ASP A 116 31.16 -14.05 -3.52
N PRO A 117 30.73 -13.22 -4.49
CA PRO A 117 29.52 -13.52 -5.26
C PRO A 117 29.66 -14.71 -6.23
N SER A 118 30.85 -15.26 -6.45
CA SER A 118 31.04 -16.44 -7.32
C SER A 118 30.45 -17.72 -6.71
N TRP A 119 30.38 -17.82 -5.38
CA TRP A 119 29.95 -19.03 -4.66
C TRP A 119 28.49 -19.45 -4.88
N ARG A 120 27.64 -18.54 -5.37
CA ARG A 120 26.19 -18.71 -5.55
C ARG A 120 25.72 -17.84 -6.71
N LYS A 121 25.27 -18.49 -7.80
CA LYS A 121 24.81 -17.82 -9.04
C LYS A 121 23.65 -16.82 -8.84
N ARG A 122 22.91 -16.92 -7.74
CA ARG A 122 21.78 -16.03 -7.36
C ARG A 122 21.71 -15.96 -5.84
N MET A 123 21.65 -14.75 -5.28
CA MET A 123 21.36 -14.52 -3.86
C MET A 123 19.98 -13.86 -3.72
N LEU A 124 19.22 -14.23 -2.69
CA LEU A 124 17.92 -13.65 -2.39
C LEU A 124 18.01 -12.76 -1.14
N LEU A 125 17.75 -11.48 -1.34
CA LEU A 125 17.62 -10.47 -0.29
C LEU A 125 16.14 -10.16 -0.14
N THR A 126 15.58 -10.29 1.06
CA THR A 126 14.16 -10.03 1.31
C THR A 126 13.99 -8.93 2.34
N LEU A 127 13.15 -7.95 2.04
CA LEU A 127 12.65 -6.97 3.01
C LEU A 127 11.21 -7.32 3.36
N LYS A 128 10.86 -7.28 4.64
CA LYS A 128 9.48 -7.41 5.10
C LYS A 128 9.11 -6.29 6.07
N SER A 129 8.08 -5.50 5.76
CA SER A 129 7.63 -4.37 6.58
C SER A 129 6.73 -4.82 7.75
N ASN A 130 5.69 -5.61 7.46
CA ASN A 130 4.62 -5.93 8.42
C ASN A 130 4.92 -7.03 9.46
N LYS A 131 6.18 -7.36 9.76
CA LYS A 131 6.49 -8.48 10.67
C LYS A 131 5.89 -8.34 12.08
N TYR A 132 5.77 -7.10 12.58
CA TYR A 132 5.34 -6.81 13.96
C TYR A 132 4.09 -5.91 14.08
N LYS A 133 3.62 -5.32 12.97
CA LYS A 133 2.46 -4.40 12.96
C LYS A 133 1.52 -4.71 11.77
N PRO A 134 0.77 -5.82 11.77
CA PRO A 134 -0.01 -6.26 10.62
C PRO A 134 -1.15 -5.29 10.21
N GLY A 135 -1.53 -4.35 11.08
CA GLY A 135 -2.54 -3.31 10.78
C GLY A 135 -2.05 -2.14 9.91
N LEU A 136 -0.87 -2.22 9.30
CA LEU A 136 -0.38 -1.22 8.34
C LEU A 136 -0.26 -1.82 6.94
N VAL A 137 -0.57 -1.05 5.90
CA VAL A 137 -0.30 -1.33 4.48
C VAL A 137 0.70 -0.27 4.02
N HIS A 138 1.76 -0.65 3.31
CA HIS A 138 2.80 0.30 2.94
C HIS A 138 2.79 0.59 1.44
N VAL A 139 3.10 1.83 1.07
CA VAL A 139 3.30 2.26 -0.31
C VAL A 139 4.79 2.58 -0.49
N MET A 140 5.41 2.00 -1.51
CA MET A 140 6.80 2.23 -1.89
C MET A 140 6.88 3.37 -2.90
N LEU A 141 7.74 4.35 -2.62
CA LEU A 141 8.11 5.47 -3.49
C LEU A 141 9.54 5.33 -4.02
N ALA A 142 10.44 4.66 -3.29
CA ALA A 142 11.78 4.33 -3.77
C ALA A 142 12.37 3.12 -3.00
N LEU A 143 13.42 2.52 -3.58
CA LEU A 143 14.22 1.47 -2.98
C LEU A 143 15.70 1.85 -3.13
N SER A 144 16.49 1.72 -2.06
CA SER A 144 17.94 2.01 -2.10
C SER A 144 18.78 0.87 -1.49
N LEU A 145 19.93 0.61 -2.12
CA LEU A 145 20.93 -0.37 -1.71
C LEU A 145 22.31 0.26 -1.67
N GLN A 146 23.03 0.16 -0.56
CA GLN A 146 24.45 0.52 -0.54
C GLN A 146 25.29 -0.74 -0.79
N ILE A 147 25.88 -0.84 -1.99
CA ILE A 147 26.73 -1.94 -2.43
C ILE A 147 28.18 -1.46 -2.49
N CYS A 148 29.07 -2.18 -1.83
CA CYS A 148 30.52 -1.97 -1.85
C CYS A 148 31.23 -3.13 -2.56
N LEU A 149 32.26 -2.79 -3.33
CA LEU A 149 33.14 -3.74 -4.02
C LEU A 149 34.57 -3.62 -3.49
N THR A 150 35.36 -4.69 -3.63
CA THR A 150 36.82 -4.61 -3.41
C THR A 150 37.52 -3.88 -4.53
N LYS A 151 38.60 -3.15 -4.20
CA LYS A 151 39.43 -2.45 -5.18
C LYS A 151 39.85 -3.40 -6.32
N ASN A 152 39.78 -2.92 -7.55
CA ASN A 152 40.03 -3.64 -8.80
C ASN A 152 39.07 -4.83 -9.09
N SER A 153 37.89 -4.87 -8.47
CA SER A 153 36.88 -5.87 -8.82
C SER A 153 36.35 -5.66 -10.25
N THR A 154 36.31 -6.76 -11.02
CA THR A 154 35.68 -6.82 -12.34
C THR A 154 34.18 -7.07 -12.28
N LEU A 155 33.60 -7.18 -11.09
CA LEU A 155 32.18 -7.48 -10.89
C LEU A 155 31.30 -6.23 -11.11
N GLU A 156 30.12 -6.47 -11.66
CA GLU A 156 29.00 -5.53 -11.64
C GLU A 156 27.76 -6.23 -11.06
N PRO A 157 27.09 -5.64 -10.05
CA PRO A 157 25.85 -6.19 -9.51
C PRO A 157 24.70 -6.01 -10.51
N VAL A 158 23.90 -7.05 -10.69
CA VAL A 158 22.67 -7.03 -11.47
C VAL A 158 21.52 -7.43 -10.56
N MET A 159 20.50 -6.59 -10.48
CA MET A 159 19.39 -6.72 -9.53
C MET A 159 18.06 -6.91 -10.27
N ALA A 160 17.34 -7.97 -9.90
CA ALA A 160 15.95 -8.20 -10.32
C ALA A 160 15.05 -8.09 -9.09
N ILE A 161 14.09 -7.16 -9.11
CA ILE A 161 13.18 -6.91 -7.99
C ILE A 161 11.84 -7.60 -8.26
N TYR A 162 11.33 -8.32 -7.27
CA TYR A 162 9.97 -8.81 -7.22
C TYR A 162 9.28 -8.22 -5.99
N VAL A 163 8.05 -7.75 -6.15
CA VAL A 163 7.29 -7.10 -5.07
C VAL A 163 6.03 -7.88 -4.79
N ASN A 164 5.80 -8.17 -3.51
CA ASN A 164 4.52 -8.68 -3.02
C ASN A 164 3.79 -7.54 -2.26
N PRO A 165 2.59 -7.15 -2.69
CA PRO A 165 1.87 -6.00 -2.14
C PRO A 165 1.27 -6.22 -0.74
N PHE A 166 0.88 -7.46 -0.41
CA PHE A 166 -0.06 -7.74 0.69
C PHE A 166 0.31 -9.00 1.51
N GLY A 167 1.52 -9.53 1.31
CA GLY A 167 1.96 -10.81 1.85
C GLY A 167 1.62 -11.97 0.91
N GLY A 168 2.27 -13.10 1.13
CA GLY A 168 2.17 -14.29 0.27
C GLY A 168 3.53 -14.93 0.02
N SER A 169 3.56 -15.79 -0.98
CA SER A 169 4.75 -16.49 -1.48
C SER A 169 5.53 -15.67 -2.50
N HIS A 170 6.77 -16.10 -2.77
CA HIS A 170 7.57 -15.51 -3.86
C HIS A 170 6.86 -15.63 -5.23
N SER A 171 6.16 -16.73 -5.48
CA SER A 171 5.36 -16.96 -6.69
C SER A 171 4.17 -16.01 -6.87
N GLU A 172 3.71 -15.36 -5.79
CA GLU A 172 2.63 -14.35 -5.79
C GLU A 172 3.22 -12.92 -5.83
N SER A 173 4.48 -12.78 -6.27
CA SER A 173 5.18 -11.49 -6.42
C SER A 173 5.28 -11.09 -7.89
N TRP A 174 5.06 -9.82 -8.20
CA TRP A 174 5.20 -9.30 -9.56
C TRP A 174 6.63 -8.79 -9.82
N PHE A 175 7.10 -8.92 -11.06
CA PHE A 175 8.45 -8.50 -11.46
C PHE A 175 8.50 -7.02 -11.83
N MET A 176 9.46 -6.28 -11.25
CA MET A 176 9.67 -4.86 -11.54
C MET A 176 10.42 -4.67 -12.87
N PRO A 177 9.83 -4.01 -13.89
CA PRO A 177 10.42 -3.89 -15.22
C PRO A 177 11.41 -2.72 -15.28
N VAL A 178 12.50 -2.83 -14.51
CA VAL A 178 13.54 -1.79 -14.40
C VAL A 178 14.14 -1.48 -15.76
N ASN A 179 14.24 -0.20 -16.11
CA ASN A 179 14.72 0.28 -17.42
C ASN A 179 13.89 -0.20 -18.64
N GLU A 180 12.64 -0.64 -18.46
CA GLU A 180 11.75 -0.96 -19.58
C GLU A 180 10.78 0.20 -19.90
N GLY A 181 10.84 0.70 -21.14
CA GLY A 181 9.91 1.72 -21.64
C GLY A 181 10.04 3.08 -20.95
N SER A 182 9.12 3.37 -20.03
CA SER A 182 9.12 4.62 -19.23
C SER A 182 9.30 4.39 -17.73
N PHE A 183 9.64 3.16 -17.34
CA PHE A 183 9.92 2.79 -15.97
C PHE A 183 11.34 3.26 -15.56
N PRO A 184 11.56 3.72 -14.31
CA PRO A 184 12.86 4.20 -13.85
C PRO A 184 13.95 3.12 -13.92
N ASP A 185 15.20 3.60 -14.07
CA ASP A 185 16.43 2.82 -13.90
C ASP A 185 17.14 3.19 -12.59
N TRP A 186 18.22 2.50 -12.27
CA TRP A 186 19.04 2.70 -11.09
C TRP A 186 19.92 3.96 -11.16
N GLU A 187 19.62 4.95 -10.33
CA GLU A 187 20.55 6.06 -10.08
C GLU A 187 21.69 5.57 -9.17
N ARG A 188 22.93 5.61 -9.68
CA ARG A 188 24.15 5.22 -8.95
C ARG A 188 24.84 6.46 -8.40
N THR A 189 25.03 6.54 -7.08
CA THR A 189 25.76 7.66 -6.43
C THR A 189 26.93 7.11 -5.59
N ASN A 190 28.12 7.68 -5.75
CA ASN A 190 29.30 7.27 -4.99
C ASN A 190 29.23 7.88 -3.57
N VAL A 191 29.45 7.06 -2.54
CA VAL A 191 29.39 7.53 -1.14
C VAL A 191 30.76 7.90 -0.60
N ASP A 192 31.77 7.08 -0.89
CA ASP A 192 33.16 7.30 -0.50
C ASP A 192 34.08 7.19 -1.72
N ALA A 193 35.14 8.00 -1.76
CA ALA A 193 36.22 7.84 -2.75
C ALA A 193 37.22 6.73 -2.36
N ALA A 194 37.28 6.36 -1.07
CA ALA A 194 38.28 5.44 -0.52
C ALA A 194 37.82 3.96 -0.52
N ALA A 195 36.53 3.72 -0.30
CA ALA A 195 35.85 2.44 -0.45
C ALA A 195 34.99 2.50 -1.72
N GLN A 196 35.01 1.48 -2.57
CA GLN A 196 34.22 1.46 -3.82
C GLN A 196 32.74 1.15 -3.50
N CYS A 197 32.10 2.05 -2.75
CA CYS A 197 30.74 1.96 -2.24
C CYS A 197 29.82 2.91 -3.01
N GLN A 198 28.76 2.34 -3.58
CA GLN A 198 27.75 3.05 -4.35
C GLN A 198 26.38 2.82 -3.75
N ASN A 199 25.60 3.88 -3.62
CA ASN A 199 24.16 3.77 -3.40
C ASN A 199 23.50 3.59 -4.76
N TRP A 200 22.73 2.52 -4.88
CA TRP A 200 21.88 2.21 -6.02
C TRP A 200 20.45 2.51 -5.60
N THR A 201 19.87 3.56 -6.14
CA THR A 201 18.52 4.01 -5.79
C THR A 201 17.63 3.98 -7.02
N ILE A 202 16.48 3.31 -6.92
CA ILE A 202 15.41 3.37 -7.92
C ILE A 202 14.25 4.18 -7.34
N THR A 203 13.88 5.25 -8.03
CA THR A 203 12.83 6.20 -7.58
C THR A 203 11.58 6.00 -8.43
N LEU A 204 10.51 5.50 -7.81
CA LEU A 204 9.22 5.26 -8.46
C LEU A 204 8.39 6.54 -8.58
N GLY A 205 8.55 7.47 -7.63
CA GLY A 205 7.79 8.72 -7.58
C GLY A 205 6.29 8.50 -7.48
N ASN A 206 5.50 9.54 -7.76
CA ASN A 206 4.05 9.44 -7.73
C ASN A 206 3.46 8.66 -8.92
N ARG A 207 4.19 8.55 -10.04
CA ARG A 207 3.74 7.83 -11.23
C ARG A 207 3.75 6.31 -11.05
N TRP A 208 4.76 5.76 -10.37
CA TRP A 208 4.98 4.31 -10.28
C TRP A 208 4.84 3.75 -8.85
N LYS A 209 4.30 4.54 -7.92
CA LYS A 209 4.07 4.12 -6.53
C LYS A 209 3.14 2.92 -6.44
N THR A 210 3.48 1.99 -5.55
CA THR A 210 2.85 0.68 -5.46
C THR A 210 2.82 0.16 -4.03
N PHE A 211 1.85 -0.70 -3.71
CA PHE A 211 1.81 -1.37 -2.42
C PHE A 211 2.98 -2.35 -2.25
N PHE A 212 3.48 -2.47 -1.02
CA PHE A 212 4.40 -3.53 -0.64
C PHE A 212 4.18 -4.02 0.80
N GLU A 213 4.36 -5.32 0.98
CA GLU A 213 4.60 -5.95 2.29
C GLU A 213 5.94 -6.70 2.28
N THR A 214 6.30 -7.31 1.16
CA THR A 214 7.57 -8.01 0.98
C THR A 214 8.22 -7.59 -0.34
N VAL A 215 9.50 -7.23 -0.31
CA VAL A 215 10.31 -6.95 -1.51
C VAL A 215 11.44 -7.96 -1.58
N HIS A 216 11.53 -8.67 -2.70
CA HIS A 216 12.54 -9.68 -2.98
C HIS A 216 13.50 -9.12 -4.03
N VAL A 217 14.76 -8.91 -3.66
CA VAL A 217 15.82 -8.50 -4.58
C VAL A 217 16.70 -9.71 -4.86
N TYR A 218 16.65 -10.21 -6.10
CA TYR A 218 17.62 -11.17 -6.60
C TYR A 218 18.86 -10.44 -7.05
N LEU A 219 19.95 -10.64 -6.32
CA LEU A 219 21.26 -10.15 -6.68
C LEU A 219 22.02 -11.24 -7.44
N ARG A 220 22.51 -10.86 -8.61
CA ARG A 220 23.51 -11.60 -9.40
C ARG A 220 24.72 -10.70 -9.60
N SER A 221 25.82 -11.28 -10.06
CA SER A 221 26.96 -10.51 -10.55
C SER A 221 27.29 -10.92 -11.98
N ARG A 222 27.73 -9.95 -12.79
CA ARG A 222 28.35 -10.17 -14.10
C ARG A 222 29.81 -9.73 -14.04
N ILE A 223 30.65 -10.33 -14.89
CA ILE A 223 31.99 -9.81 -15.16
C ILE A 223 31.82 -8.66 -16.16
N LYS A 224 32.50 -7.53 -15.94
CA LYS A 224 32.54 -6.43 -16.90
C LYS A 224 33.31 -6.88 -18.14
N SER A 225 32.64 -6.87 -19.30
CA SER A 225 33.31 -6.96 -20.60
C SER A 225 34.27 -5.78 -20.77
N LEU A 226 35.39 -6.00 -21.44
CA LEU A 226 36.32 -4.94 -21.86
C LEU A 226 36.01 -4.39 -23.26
N ASP A 227 35.17 -5.08 -24.04
CA ASP A 227 34.85 -4.72 -25.42
C ASP A 227 33.49 -4.04 -25.53
N ASP A 228 33.52 -2.71 -25.66
CA ASP A 228 32.38 -1.79 -25.77
C ASP A 228 31.83 -1.70 -27.22
N SER A 229 31.92 -2.79 -28.00
CA SER A 229 31.88 -2.74 -29.47
C SER A 229 30.91 -3.70 -30.16
N SER A 230 29.92 -4.27 -29.47
CA SER A 230 28.85 -5.03 -30.12
C SER A 230 27.51 -4.79 -29.44
N ASN A 231 26.44 -4.66 -30.26
CA ASN A 231 25.08 -4.43 -29.78
C ASN A 231 24.70 -5.48 -28.73
N GLU A 232 24.47 -5.07 -27.48
CA GLU A 232 24.20 -5.95 -26.34
C GLU A 232 22.88 -6.74 -26.51
N THR A 233 22.93 -7.83 -27.27
CA THR A 233 21.99 -8.93 -27.03
C THR A 233 22.37 -9.52 -25.67
N ILE A 234 21.43 -9.51 -24.73
CA ILE A 234 21.65 -9.88 -23.32
C ILE A 234 21.93 -11.38 -23.22
N TYR A 235 23.16 -11.77 -23.53
CA TYR A 235 23.64 -13.13 -23.38
C TYR A 235 24.13 -13.30 -21.94
N TYR A 236 23.34 -14.02 -21.14
CA TYR A 236 23.73 -14.40 -19.79
C TYR A 236 24.84 -15.45 -19.86
N GLU A 237 26.09 -15.02 -20.10
CA GLU A 237 27.24 -15.89 -19.89
C GLU A 237 27.23 -16.32 -18.41
N PRO A 238 27.08 -17.64 -18.12
CA PRO A 238 27.10 -18.08 -16.74
C PRO A 238 28.50 -17.83 -16.18
N LEU A 239 28.57 -17.50 -14.89
CA LEU A 239 29.79 -17.70 -14.11
C LEU A 239 30.04 -19.22 -13.99
N GLU A 240 30.55 -19.81 -15.07
CA GLU A 240 31.23 -21.10 -15.04
C GLU A 240 32.64 -20.88 -14.46
N MET A 241 33.26 -21.95 -13.96
CA MET A 241 34.58 -21.87 -13.32
C MET A 241 35.71 -21.67 -14.34
N THR A 242 35.73 -20.54 -15.03
CA THR A 242 36.90 -20.05 -15.76
C THR A 242 37.95 -19.58 -14.76
N ASP A 243 38.73 -20.56 -14.30
CA ASP A 243 39.95 -20.43 -13.48
C ASP A 243 39.71 -19.98 -12.02
N PRO A 244 39.79 -20.89 -11.01
CA PRO A 244 39.70 -20.52 -9.59
C PRO A 244 40.87 -19.64 -9.12
N SER A 245 41.84 -19.35 -9.99
CA SER A 245 42.91 -18.38 -9.79
C SER A 245 42.47 -16.92 -10.01
N LYS A 246 41.35 -16.67 -10.72
CA LYS A 246 40.83 -15.32 -11.01
C LYS A 246 39.90 -14.84 -9.90
N ASN A 247 40.47 -14.17 -8.89
CA ASN A 247 39.69 -13.46 -7.88
C ASN A 247 38.92 -12.30 -8.52
N LEU A 248 37.62 -12.48 -8.75
CA LEU A 248 36.72 -11.48 -9.32
C LEU A 248 36.46 -10.29 -8.36
N GLY A 249 36.77 -10.48 -7.07
CA GLY A 249 36.57 -9.53 -5.98
C GLY A 249 35.44 -9.93 -5.03
N TYR A 250 35.40 -9.30 -3.87
CA TYR A 250 34.34 -9.48 -2.88
C TYR A 250 33.34 -8.34 -2.98
N MET A 251 32.10 -8.63 -2.60
CA MET A 251 30.99 -7.69 -2.52
C MET A 251 30.50 -7.59 -1.07
N LYS A 252 29.97 -6.43 -0.68
CA LYS A 252 29.37 -6.18 0.63
C LYS A 252 28.14 -5.31 0.44
N ILE A 253 27.03 -5.66 1.07
CA ILE A 253 25.83 -4.80 1.12
C ILE A 253 25.77 -4.22 2.53
N ASN A 254 25.87 -2.90 2.65
CA ASN A 254 25.81 -2.23 3.95
C ASN A 254 24.35 -2.01 4.38
N THR A 255 23.54 -1.43 3.51
CA THR A 255 22.14 -1.07 3.77
C THR A 255 21.23 -1.52 2.62
N LEU A 256 19.98 -1.80 2.95
CA LEU A 256 18.88 -2.07 2.03
C LEU A 256 17.63 -1.44 2.66
N GLN A 257 17.10 -0.38 2.06
CA GLN A 257 16.04 0.46 2.64
C GLN A 257 14.92 0.71 1.63
N VAL A 258 13.68 0.71 2.11
CA VAL A 258 12.50 1.12 1.34
C VAL A 258 12.05 2.49 1.82
N PHE A 259 11.77 3.39 0.88
CA PHE A 259 11.23 4.71 1.15
C PHE A 259 9.80 4.82 0.63
N GLY A 260 8.97 5.58 1.34
CA GLY A 260 7.55 5.73 1.06
C GLY A 260 6.77 6.01 2.33
N TYR A 261 5.59 5.42 2.48
CA TYR A 261 4.72 5.69 3.63
C TYR A 261 3.88 4.49 4.06
N SER A 262 3.29 4.60 5.26
CA SER A 262 2.47 3.57 5.88
C SER A 262 1.04 4.07 6.07
N LEU A 263 0.07 3.28 5.60
CA LEU A 263 -1.36 3.51 5.69
C LEU A 263 -1.96 2.55 6.73
N PRO A 264 -2.67 3.02 7.75
CA PRO A 264 -3.33 2.16 8.73
C PRO A 264 -4.57 1.50 8.13
N PHE A 265 -4.67 0.19 8.25
CA PHE A 265 -5.60 -0.66 7.52
C PHE A 265 -6.51 -1.44 8.48
N ASP A 266 -7.81 -1.20 8.37
CA ASP A 266 -8.87 -1.91 9.07
C ASP A 266 -9.47 -3.01 8.17
N PRO A 267 -9.16 -4.29 8.40
CA PRO A 267 -9.74 -5.38 7.62
C PRO A 267 -11.23 -5.60 7.91
N ASP A 268 -11.73 -5.17 9.07
CA ASP A 268 -13.09 -5.46 9.52
C ASP A 268 -14.10 -4.57 8.78
N ALA A 269 -13.74 -3.33 8.45
CA ALA A 269 -14.54 -2.47 7.57
C ALA A 269 -14.84 -3.12 6.19
N ILE A 270 -13.89 -3.88 5.63
CA ILE A 270 -14.12 -4.61 4.37
C ILE A 270 -14.93 -5.89 4.61
N ARG A 271 -14.74 -6.56 5.76
CA ARG A 271 -15.58 -7.71 6.15
C ARG A 271 -17.03 -7.32 6.35
N ASP A 272 -17.31 -6.15 6.94
CA ASP A 272 -18.67 -5.62 7.11
C ASP A 272 -19.36 -5.41 5.76
N LEU A 273 -18.65 -4.87 4.75
CA LEU A 273 -19.16 -4.76 3.38
C LEU A 273 -19.41 -6.13 2.72
N ILE A 274 -18.59 -7.14 3.00
CA ILE A 274 -18.80 -8.51 2.49
C ILE A 274 -20.01 -9.16 3.18
N LEU A 275 -20.17 -8.99 4.50
CA LEU A 275 -21.32 -9.47 5.25
C LEU A 275 -22.63 -8.81 4.77
N GLN A 276 -22.60 -7.55 4.32
CA GLN A 276 -23.72 -6.89 3.65
C GLN A 276 -24.15 -7.58 2.34
N LEU A 277 -23.22 -8.24 1.62
CA LEU A 277 -23.57 -9.02 0.42
C LEU A 277 -24.32 -10.31 0.76
N ASP A 278 -24.01 -10.92 1.90
CA ASP A 278 -24.57 -12.20 2.34
C ASP A 278 -25.87 -12.02 3.15
N TYR A 279 -25.97 -10.93 3.90
CA TYR A 279 -27.09 -10.61 4.78
C TYR A 279 -27.61 -9.17 4.59
N PRO A 280 -28.10 -8.80 3.39
CA PRO A 280 -28.53 -7.42 3.10
C PRO A 280 -29.65 -6.94 4.05
N TYR A 281 -30.60 -7.83 4.39
CA TYR A 281 -31.75 -7.51 5.26
C TYR A 281 -31.40 -7.05 6.67
N THR A 282 -30.17 -7.27 7.15
CA THR A 282 -29.73 -6.89 8.50
C THR A 282 -28.63 -5.83 8.55
N GLN A 283 -27.94 -5.58 7.43
CA GLN A 283 -26.71 -4.80 7.40
C GLN A 283 -26.70 -3.64 6.39
N GLY A 284 -27.58 -3.61 5.37
CA GLY A 284 -27.67 -2.50 4.40
C GLY A 284 -28.07 -2.91 2.98
N SER A 285 -28.08 -1.95 2.05
CA SER A 285 -28.37 -2.27 0.65
C SER A 285 -27.20 -2.99 -0.03
N GLN A 286 -27.48 -4.16 -0.62
CA GLN A 286 -26.49 -4.96 -1.36
C GLN A 286 -25.79 -4.14 -2.45
N ASP A 287 -26.55 -3.33 -3.19
CA ASP A 287 -26.01 -2.48 -4.28
C ASP A 287 -25.04 -1.42 -3.74
N SER A 288 -25.30 -0.89 -2.54
CA SER A 288 -24.42 0.10 -1.90
C SER A 288 -23.10 -0.51 -1.42
N ALA A 289 -23.10 -1.78 -1.02
CA ALA A 289 -21.89 -2.52 -0.68
C ALA A 289 -21.10 -2.90 -1.94
N LEU A 290 -21.77 -3.33 -3.01
CA LEU A 290 -21.15 -3.63 -4.30
C LEU A 290 -20.49 -2.39 -4.93
N LEU A 291 -21.13 -1.22 -4.88
CA LEU A 291 -20.55 0.04 -5.34
C LEU A 291 -19.23 0.36 -4.61
N GLN A 292 -19.24 0.33 -3.27
CA GLN A 292 -18.04 0.59 -2.46
C GLN A 292 -16.92 -0.42 -2.72
N LEU A 293 -17.25 -1.70 -2.94
CA LEU A 293 -16.26 -2.74 -3.24
C LEU A 293 -15.69 -2.63 -4.66
N ILE A 294 -16.45 -2.15 -5.65
CA ILE A 294 -15.92 -1.80 -6.98
C ILE A 294 -14.96 -0.62 -6.87
N GLU A 295 -15.38 0.45 -6.19
CA GLU A 295 -14.53 1.62 -5.92
C GLU A 295 -13.20 1.19 -5.28
N LEU A 296 -13.26 0.34 -4.26
CA LEU A 296 -12.10 -0.20 -3.54
C LEU A 296 -11.18 -1.01 -4.45
N ARG A 297 -11.76 -1.88 -5.29
CA ARG A 297 -11.00 -2.66 -6.28
C ARG A 297 -10.26 -1.74 -7.26
N ASP A 298 -10.96 -0.76 -7.83
CA ASP A 298 -10.39 0.12 -8.85
C ASP A 298 -9.23 0.96 -8.31
N ARG A 299 -9.33 1.44 -7.07
CA ARG A 299 -8.24 2.20 -6.42
C ARG A 299 -7.07 1.35 -5.96
N VAL A 300 -7.33 0.18 -5.40
CA VAL A 300 -6.26 -0.75 -5.04
C VAL A 300 -5.49 -1.20 -6.29
N ASN A 301 -6.20 -1.40 -7.41
CA ASN A 301 -5.61 -1.73 -8.70
C ASN A 301 -5.04 -0.50 -9.45
N GLN A 302 -5.39 0.74 -9.08
CA GLN A 302 -4.75 1.95 -9.62
C GLN A 302 -3.29 2.08 -9.20
N LEU A 303 -2.92 1.53 -8.03
CA LEU A 303 -1.53 1.39 -7.57
C LEU A 303 -0.86 0.10 -8.08
N SER A 304 -1.49 -0.59 -9.05
CA SER A 304 -0.79 -1.63 -9.80
C SER A 304 0.24 -1.00 -10.75
N PRO A 305 1.44 -1.59 -10.84
CA PRO A 305 2.49 -1.10 -11.73
C PRO A 305 2.05 -1.14 -13.21
N PRO A 306 2.65 -0.31 -14.08
CA PRO A 306 2.43 -0.40 -15.51
C PRO A 306 2.84 -1.78 -16.02
N GLY A 307 2.00 -2.36 -16.86
CA GLY A 307 2.27 -3.59 -17.58
C GLY A 307 1.31 -3.71 -18.76
N LYS A 308 1.51 -4.73 -19.60
CA LYS A 308 0.59 -5.05 -20.71
C LYS A 308 -0.84 -5.33 -20.20
N VAL A 309 -0.96 -5.80 -18.96
CA VAL A 309 -2.19 -6.08 -18.24
C VAL A 309 -2.02 -5.54 -16.82
N ARG A 310 -3.03 -4.85 -16.25
CA ARG A 310 -3.00 -4.42 -14.84
C ARG A 310 -3.06 -5.63 -13.91
N LEU A 311 -2.54 -5.52 -12.70
CA LEU A 311 -2.58 -6.63 -11.73
C LEU A 311 -3.78 -6.49 -10.79
N ASP A 312 -4.47 -7.59 -10.49
CA ASP A 312 -5.61 -7.60 -9.56
C ASP A 312 -5.12 -7.64 -8.09
N LEU A 313 -4.50 -6.54 -7.66
CA LEU A 313 -4.00 -6.35 -6.30
C LEU A 313 -5.12 -6.47 -5.25
N PHE A 314 -6.36 -6.12 -5.61
CA PHE A 314 -7.52 -6.26 -4.73
C PHE A 314 -7.77 -7.72 -4.30
N SER A 315 -7.63 -8.68 -5.20
CA SER A 315 -7.78 -10.11 -4.85
C SER A 315 -6.66 -10.61 -3.93
N CYS A 316 -5.44 -10.08 -4.09
CA CYS A 316 -4.36 -10.31 -3.14
C CYS A 316 -4.68 -9.73 -1.74
N LEU A 317 -5.28 -8.54 -1.68
CA LEU A 317 -5.72 -7.92 -0.42
C LEU A 317 -6.78 -8.81 0.28
N LEU A 318 -7.79 -9.27 -0.45
CA LEU A 318 -8.83 -10.17 0.09
C LEU A 318 -8.23 -11.49 0.61
N ARG A 319 -7.36 -12.15 -0.17
CA ARG A 319 -6.75 -13.43 0.18
C ARG A 319 -5.76 -13.33 1.34
N HIS A 320 -4.86 -12.35 1.34
CA HIS A 320 -3.75 -12.32 2.31
C HIS A 320 -4.02 -11.44 3.54
N ARG A 321 -4.77 -10.34 3.39
CA ARG A 321 -5.03 -9.38 4.48
C ARG A 321 -6.34 -9.70 5.20
N LEU A 322 -7.41 -10.00 4.45
CA LEU A 322 -8.68 -10.47 5.05
C LEU A 322 -8.67 -11.97 5.37
N LYS A 323 -7.76 -12.75 4.78
CA LYS A 323 -7.63 -14.22 4.95
C LYS A 323 -8.83 -15.01 4.39
N LEU A 324 -9.45 -14.51 3.33
CA LEU A 324 -10.56 -15.20 2.65
C LEU A 324 -10.04 -16.38 1.81
N ALA A 325 -10.85 -17.43 1.72
CA ALA A 325 -10.56 -18.58 0.88
C ALA A 325 -10.86 -18.30 -0.61
N ASN A 326 -10.25 -19.08 -1.51
CA ASN A 326 -10.31 -18.83 -2.96
C ASN A 326 -11.75 -18.90 -3.54
N ASN A 327 -12.60 -19.73 -2.96
CA ASN A 327 -14.03 -19.81 -3.29
C ASN A 327 -14.78 -18.53 -2.88
N GLU A 328 -14.47 -17.94 -1.73
CA GLU A 328 -15.05 -16.68 -1.28
C GLU A 328 -14.60 -15.51 -2.16
N VAL A 329 -13.29 -15.42 -2.44
CA VAL A 329 -12.73 -14.41 -3.36
C VAL A 329 -13.35 -14.54 -4.76
N GLY A 330 -13.45 -15.76 -5.29
CA GLY A 330 -14.09 -16.02 -6.59
C GLY A 330 -15.58 -15.66 -6.63
N ARG A 331 -16.31 -15.89 -5.54
CA ARG A 331 -17.71 -15.46 -5.38
C ARG A 331 -17.82 -13.94 -5.40
N ILE A 332 -17.02 -13.24 -4.60
CA ILE A 332 -17.00 -11.77 -4.54
C ILE A 332 -16.66 -11.18 -5.91
N GLN A 333 -15.60 -11.68 -6.58
CA GLN A 333 -15.27 -11.26 -7.95
C GLN A 333 -16.44 -11.41 -8.92
N SER A 334 -17.18 -12.51 -8.83
CA SER A 334 -18.31 -12.80 -9.72
C SER A 334 -19.48 -11.83 -9.48
N SER A 335 -19.80 -11.55 -8.22
CA SER A 335 -20.81 -10.54 -7.84
C SER A 335 -20.41 -9.14 -8.32
N LEU A 336 -19.14 -8.75 -8.16
CA LEU A 336 -18.65 -7.44 -8.62
C LEU A 336 -18.73 -7.29 -10.14
N ARG A 337 -18.35 -8.31 -10.92
CA ARG A 337 -18.52 -8.29 -12.40
C ARG A 337 -19.98 -8.20 -12.81
N ALA A 338 -20.84 -9.01 -12.21
CA ALA A 338 -22.28 -9.05 -12.51
C ALA A 338 -23.04 -7.77 -12.11
N PHE A 339 -22.47 -6.96 -11.21
CA PHE A 339 -22.98 -5.64 -10.87
C PHE A 339 -22.37 -4.55 -11.76
N ASN A 340 -21.05 -4.58 -12.01
CA ASN A 340 -20.36 -3.61 -12.87
C ASN A 340 -20.98 -3.54 -14.27
N SER A 341 -21.33 -4.70 -14.86
CA SER A 341 -21.97 -4.77 -16.18
C SER A 341 -23.36 -4.12 -16.28
N LYS A 342 -23.97 -3.75 -15.15
CA LYS A 342 -25.24 -3.00 -15.08
C LYS A 342 -25.04 -1.48 -14.95
N LEU A 343 -23.83 -1.02 -14.69
CA LEU A 343 -23.52 0.40 -14.53
C LEU A 343 -23.42 1.09 -15.91
N PRO A 344 -23.76 2.39 -16.02
CA PRO A 344 -23.82 3.09 -17.30
C PRO A 344 -22.46 3.32 -17.99
N ASN A 345 -21.34 3.05 -17.30
CA ASN A 345 -19.99 3.04 -17.87
C ASN A 345 -19.15 1.94 -17.18
N PRO A 346 -19.26 0.66 -17.59
CA PRO A 346 -18.51 -0.43 -16.98
C PRO A 346 -17.04 -0.31 -17.35
N VAL A 347 -16.19 0.05 -16.39
CA VAL A 347 -14.74 0.11 -16.59
C VAL A 347 -14.16 -1.30 -16.40
N GLU A 348 -14.27 -2.15 -17.42
CA GLU A 348 -13.62 -3.46 -17.41
C GLU A 348 -12.17 -3.36 -17.88
N TYR A 349 -11.25 -3.51 -16.92
CA TYR A 349 -9.87 -3.86 -17.20
C TYR A 349 -9.71 -5.38 -17.10
N GLU A 350 -9.13 -6.00 -18.12
CA GLU A 350 -8.51 -7.31 -17.93
C GLU A 350 -7.40 -7.17 -16.88
N THR A 351 -7.49 -7.96 -15.81
CA THR A 351 -6.52 -7.93 -14.72
C THR A 351 -5.82 -9.28 -14.60
N GLY A 352 -4.49 -9.27 -14.65
CA GLY A 352 -3.66 -10.44 -14.41
C GLY A 352 -3.86 -10.95 -12.98
N LYS A 353 -4.09 -12.26 -12.84
CA LYS A 353 -4.19 -12.92 -11.54
C LYS A 353 -2.79 -13.04 -10.93
N LEU A 354 -2.59 -12.39 -9.78
CA LEU A 354 -1.33 -12.46 -9.03
C LEU A 354 -1.42 -13.46 -7.84
N CYS A 355 -2.55 -13.48 -7.13
CA CYS A 355 -2.75 -14.30 -5.92
C CYS A 355 -3.96 -15.25 -6.05
N SER A 356 -3.96 -16.08 -7.10
CA SER A 356 -5.04 -17.04 -7.40
C SER A 356 -4.97 -18.36 -6.66
#